data_AF-A0A7S2GFG4-F1
#
_entry.id   AF-A0A7S2GFG4-F1
#
_cell.length_a   1.000
_cell.length_b   1.000
_cell.length_c   1.000
_cell.angle_alpha   90.00
_cell.angle_beta   90.00
_cell.angle_gamma   90.00
#
_symmetry.space_group_name_H-M   'P 1'
#
loop_
_entity.id
_entity.type
_entity.pdbx_description
1 polymer ?
#
loop_
_entity_poly.entity_id
_entity_poly.type
_entity_poly.pdbx_seq_one_letter_code
_entity_poly.pdbx_strand_id
1 'polypeptide(L)'
;RDADFRHERDVYKHRAKSDSPELIYYWAWGQTRYTVHLAMWLASEDNDADIAFSITSDGKQRISVTPTGMPTLLDRVFAYEVNTSRAGEAFNFDSMHCMSFVMLKAHPGQRWRCLFEGDSEGARELPLHQPPHTVSESQVDGFK
;
A
#
# COMPACT_ATOMS: atom_id res chain seq x y z
N ARG A 1 0.47 26.99 10.72
CA ARG A 1 1.77 26.34 10.41
C ARG A 1 2.12 25.21 11.37
N ASP A 2 2.06 25.38 12.70
CA ASP A 2 2.21 24.24 13.64
C ASP A 2 0.90 23.48 13.94
N ALA A 3 -0.25 24.14 13.79
CA ALA A 3 -1.56 23.53 14.04
C ALA A 3 -1.95 22.50 12.95
N ASP A 4 -1.62 22.80 11.69
CA ASP A 4 -1.94 21.95 10.54
C ASP A 4 -1.19 20.61 10.60
N PHE A 5 0.08 20.64 11.03
CA PHE A 5 0.92 19.45 11.18
C PHE A 5 0.48 18.56 12.37
N ARG A 6 -0.08 19.16 13.42
CA ARG A 6 -0.66 18.41 14.56
C ARG A 6 -1.99 17.78 14.18
N HIS A 7 -2.79 18.46 13.35
CA HIS A 7 -4.06 17.93 12.86
C HIS A 7 -3.86 16.66 12.02
N GLU A 8 -2.87 16.66 11.12
CA GLU A 8 -2.52 15.44 10.36
C GLU A 8 -2.13 14.29 11.30
N ARG A 9 -1.27 14.54 12.31
CA ARG A 9 -0.85 13.51 13.28
C ARG A 9 -2.00 12.95 14.12
N ASP A 10 -2.97 13.78 14.50
CA ASP A 10 -4.12 13.35 15.30
C ASP A 10 -5.16 12.61 14.45
N VAL A 11 -5.28 12.93 13.15
CA VAL A 11 -6.04 12.11 12.19
C VAL A 11 -5.45 10.70 12.09
N TYR A 12 -4.12 10.56 12.08
CA TYR A 12 -3.48 9.22 12.09
C TYR A 12 -3.75 8.46 13.40
N LYS A 13 -3.77 9.14 14.55
CA LYS A 13 -4.03 8.48 15.85
C LYS A 13 -5.48 8.08 16.04
N HIS A 14 -6.44 8.83 15.51
CA HIS A 14 -7.86 8.50 15.63
C HIS A 14 -8.32 7.41 14.64
N ARG A 15 -7.56 7.16 13.57
CA ARG A 15 -7.83 6.09 12.59
C ARG A 15 -7.47 4.68 13.07
N ALA A 16 -6.67 4.56 14.13
CA ALA A 16 -6.21 3.27 14.68
C ALA A 16 -7.23 2.52 15.56
N LYS A 17 -8.52 2.92 15.55
CA LYS A 17 -9.57 2.29 16.39
C LYS A 17 -10.69 1.63 15.59
N SER A 18 -10.41 1.26 14.35
CA SER A 18 -11.33 0.43 13.58
C SER A 18 -10.84 -1.00 13.63
N ASP A 19 -11.61 -1.89 14.26
CA ASP A 19 -11.38 -3.35 14.24
C ASP A 19 -11.61 -3.96 12.83
N SER A 20 -11.60 -3.13 11.77
CA SER A 20 -11.85 -3.53 10.39
C SER A 20 -10.57 -3.40 9.56
N PRO A 21 -9.78 -4.49 9.43
CA PRO A 21 -8.62 -4.57 8.52
C PRO A 21 -8.93 -4.27 7.04
N GLU A 22 -10.20 -4.09 6.66
CA GLU A 22 -10.68 -3.68 5.32
C GLU A 22 -10.15 -2.30 4.91
N LEU A 23 -9.70 -1.52 5.87
CA LEU A 23 -9.23 -0.15 5.69
C LEU A 23 -7.75 -0.14 5.32
N ILE A 24 -7.45 -0.17 4.03
CA ILE A 24 -6.18 0.41 3.57
C ILE A 24 -6.34 1.91 3.54
N TYR A 25 -5.51 2.58 4.31
CA TYR A 25 -5.50 4.04 4.32
C TYR A 25 -4.74 4.60 3.14
N TYR A 26 -3.67 3.92 2.71
CA TYR A 26 -2.71 4.51 1.80
C TYR A 26 -1.75 3.48 1.23
N TRP A 27 -1.43 3.63 -0.06
CA TRP A 27 -0.32 2.95 -0.71
C TRP A 27 0.65 3.99 -1.25
N ALA A 28 1.94 3.76 -1.04
CA ALA A 28 2.98 4.53 -1.71
C ALA A 28 4.07 3.62 -2.25
N TRP A 29 4.74 4.07 -3.30
CA TRP A 29 5.89 3.36 -3.81
C TRP A 29 7.04 4.29 -4.15
N GLY A 30 8.22 3.72 -4.09
CA GLY A 30 9.47 4.38 -4.40
C GLY A 30 10.40 3.44 -5.15
N GLN A 31 11.51 3.97 -5.61
CA GLN A 31 12.53 3.15 -6.25
C GLN A 31 13.91 3.73 -6.00
N THR A 32 14.89 2.84 -6.01
CA THR A 32 16.30 3.20 -6.14
C THR A 32 16.79 2.79 -7.53
N ARG A 33 18.11 2.84 -7.73
CA ARG A 33 18.74 2.25 -8.91
C ARG A 33 18.52 0.72 -8.98
N TYR A 34 18.36 0.04 -7.85
CA TYR A 34 18.37 -1.42 -7.78
C TYR A 34 17.04 -2.03 -7.33
N THR A 35 16.26 -1.27 -6.57
CA THR A 35 15.09 -1.76 -5.86
C THR A 35 13.85 -0.94 -6.18
N VAL A 36 12.70 -1.56 -5.97
CA VAL A 36 11.39 -0.94 -5.91
C VAL A 36 10.83 -1.23 -4.52
N HIS A 37 10.28 -0.20 -3.89
CA HIS A 37 9.69 -0.27 -2.57
C HIS A 37 8.20 -0.01 -2.71
N LEU A 38 7.36 -0.86 -2.15
CA LEU A 38 5.91 -0.67 -2.07
C LEU A 38 5.50 -0.73 -0.60
N ALA A 39 4.92 0.35 -0.09
CA ALA A 39 4.45 0.45 1.27
C ALA A 39 2.93 0.54 1.30
N MET A 40 2.34 -0.17 2.26
CA MET A 40 0.90 -0.18 2.55
C MET A 40 0.69 0.15 4.02
N TRP A 41 -0.21 1.10 4.28
CA TRP A 41 -0.68 1.39 5.63
C TRP A 41 -2.05 0.77 5.84
N LEU A 42 -2.12 -0.17 6.78
CA LEU A 42 -3.32 -0.89 7.21
C LEU A 42 -3.94 -0.19 8.41
N ALA A 43 -5.23 -0.43 8.65
CA ALA A 43 -5.90 0.04 9.87
C ALA A 43 -5.81 -0.90 11.05
N SER A 44 -5.46 -2.15 10.80
CA SER A 44 -5.34 -3.17 11.83
C SER A 44 -3.95 -3.17 12.45
N GLU A 45 -3.86 -3.60 13.70
CA GLU A 45 -2.58 -3.96 14.33
C GLU A 45 -2.05 -5.30 13.79
N ASP A 46 -2.96 -6.17 13.34
CA ASP A 46 -2.63 -7.44 12.68
C ASP A 46 -2.21 -7.17 11.22
N ASN A 47 -0.90 -6.96 11.02
CA ASN A 47 -0.27 -6.71 9.72
C ASN A 47 0.18 -8.00 9.01
N ASP A 48 -0.63 -9.07 9.09
CA ASP A 48 -0.31 -10.33 8.41
C ASP A 48 -1.01 -10.41 7.06
N ALA A 49 -0.25 -10.78 6.02
CA ALA A 49 -0.77 -10.86 4.67
C ALA A 49 -0.02 -11.87 3.81
N ASP A 50 -0.79 -12.63 3.04
CA ASP A 50 -0.28 -13.46 1.98
C ASP A 50 0.09 -12.60 0.78
N ILE A 51 1.36 -12.66 0.39
CA ILE A 51 1.87 -12.02 -0.83
C ILE A 51 2.23 -13.09 -1.84
N ALA A 52 1.51 -13.09 -2.96
CA ALA A 52 1.72 -14.01 -4.06
C ALA A 52 2.29 -13.28 -5.28
N PHE A 53 3.35 -13.84 -5.85
CA PHE A 53 3.87 -13.43 -7.15
C PHE A 53 3.49 -14.47 -8.19
N SER A 54 2.97 -14.03 -9.33
CA SER A 54 2.56 -14.91 -10.43
C SER A 54 2.94 -14.33 -11.78
N ILE A 55 2.91 -15.17 -12.81
CA ILE A 55 3.12 -14.79 -14.20
C ILE A 55 1.79 -14.91 -14.94
N THR A 56 1.39 -13.87 -15.66
CA THR A 56 0.18 -13.85 -16.49
C THR A 56 0.38 -14.68 -17.77
N SER A 57 -0.70 -14.96 -18.50
CA SER A 57 -0.64 -15.73 -19.75
C SER A 57 0.18 -15.08 -20.86
N ASP A 58 0.32 -13.75 -20.85
CA ASP A 58 1.18 -12.97 -21.74
C ASP A 58 2.62 -12.79 -21.19
N GLY A 59 2.98 -13.51 -20.14
CA GLY A 59 4.35 -13.54 -19.60
C GLY A 59 4.71 -12.39 -18.67
N LYS A 60 3.75 -11.53 -18.30
CA LYS A 60 4.00 -10.41 -17.39
C LYS A 60 3.92 -10.82 -15.94
N GLN A 61 4.61 -10.06 -15.08
CA GLN A 61 4.65 -10.33 -13.65
C GLN A 61 3.52 -9.62 -12.92
N ARG A 62 2.87 -10.34 -12.00
CA ARG A 62 1.74 -9.88 -11.21
C ARG A 62 2.01 -10.09 -9.73
N ILE A 63 1.58 -9.13 -8.92
CA ILE A 63 1.54 -9.23 -7.46
C ILE A 63 0.10 -9.29 -6.99
N SER A 64 -0.16 -10.19 -6.04
CA SER A 64 -1.39 -10.22 -5.27
C SER A 64 -1.06 -10.10 -3.78
N VAL A 65 -1.80 -9.24 -3.07
CA VAL A 65 -1.66 -9.04 -1.61
C VAL A 65 -3.02 -9.25 -0.96
N THR A 66 -3.09 -10.25 -0.07
CA THR A 66 -4.32 -10.67 0.60
C THR A 66 -4.06 -10.77 2.10
N PRO A 67 -4.49 -9.79 2.91
CA PRO A 67 -4.39 -9.91 4.37
C PRO A 67 -5.18 -11.11 4.90
N THR A 68 -4.71 -11.66 6.01
CA THR A 68 -5.30 -12.87 6.60
C THR A 68 -6.77 -12.67 6.96
N GLY A 69 -7.65 -13.51 6.41
CA GLY A 69 -9.10 -13.43 6.65
C GLY A 69 -9.83 -12.36 5.83
N MET A 70 -9.17 -11.72 4.88
CA MET A 70 -9.66 -10.54 4.15
C MET A 70 -9.72 -10.79 2.63
N PRO A 71 -10.49 -9.99 1.87
CA PRO A 71 -10.41 -10.01 0.41
C PRO A 71 -9.03 -9.53 -0.07
N THR A 72 -8.63 -9.95 -1.28
CA THR A 72 -7.44 -9.45 -1.95
C THR A 72 -7.53 -7.95 -2.17
N LEU A 73 -6.54 -7.22 -1.67
CA LEU A 73 -6.55 -5.76 -1.68
C LEU A 73 -5.75 -5.15 -2.82
N LEU A 74 -4.77 -5.91 -3.33
CA LEU A 74 -3.99 -5.54 -4.50
C LEU A 74 -3.89 -6.77 -5.39
N ASP A 75 -4.31 -6.65 -6.65
CA ASP A 75 -4.05 -7.62 -7.71
C ASP A 75 -3.72 -6.85 -8.98
N ARG A 76 -2.44 -6.67 -9.28
CA ARG A 76 -1.97 -5.79 -10.36
C ARG A 76 -0.76 -6.36 -11.08
N VAL A 77 -0.66 -6.01 -12.36
CA VAL A 77 0.46 -6.38 -13.25
C VAL A 77 1.51 -5.27 -13.20
N PHE A 78 2.77 -5.61 -12.94
CA PHE A 78 3.86 -4.65 -12.93
C PHE A 78 4.10 -4.05 -14.32
N ALA A 79 4.41 -2.75 -14.36
CA ALA A 79 4.79 -2.08 -15.60
C ALA A 79 6.18 -2.51 -16.10
N TYR A 80 7.00 -3.09 -15.23
CA TYR A 80 8.38 -3.48 -15.48
C TYR A 80 8.71 -4.76 -14.71
N GLU A 81 9.73 -5.47 -15.16
CA GLU A 81 10.11 -6.75 -14.55
C GLU A 81 10.86 -6.57 -13.22
N VAL A 82 10.39 -7.29 -12.20
CA VAL A 82 11.10 -7.59 -10.96
C VAL A 82 11.88 -8.90 -11.07
N ASN A 83 12.97 -9.00 -10.32
CA ASN A 83 13.72 -10.23 -10.20
C ASN A 83 13.04 -11.13 -9.15
N THR A 84 12.32 -12.15 -9.60
CA THR A 84 11.65 -13.14 -8.73
C THR A 84 12.56 -14.26 -8.25
N SER A 85 13.78 -14.38 -8.78
CA SER A 85 14.75 -15.42 -8.34
C SER A 85 15.32 -15.15 -6.95
N ARG A 86 15.20 -13.91 -6.45
CA ARG A 86 15.51 -13.54 -5.07
C ARG A 86 14.19 -13.13 -4.44
N ALA A 87 13.85 -13.76 -3.31
CA ALA A 87 12.62 -13.42 -2.59
C ALA A 87 12.60 -11.91 -2.29
N GLY A 88 11.47 -11.26 -2.58
CA GLY A 88 11.22 -9.93 -2.08
C GLY A 88 11.17 -9.97 -0.56
N GLU A 89 11.68 -8.93 0.09
CA GLU A 89 11.64 -8.83 1.55
C GLU A 89 10.38 -8.06 1.95
N ALA A 90 9.54 -8.68 2.79
CA ALA A 90 8.42 -8.02 3.44
C ALA A 90 8.84 -7.62 4.85
N PHE A 91 8.62 -6.35 5.18
CA PHE A 91 8.90 -5.78 6.49
C PHE A 91 7.61 -5.28 7.10
N ASN A 92 7.31 -5.74 8.31
CA ASN A 92 6.19 -5.24 9.10
C ASN A 92 6.70 -4.23 10.12
N PHE A 93 6.04 -3.08 10.17
CA PHE A 93 6.29 -2.02 11.12
C PHE A 93 5.03 -1.84 11.97
N ASP A 94 4.89 -2.67 12.99
CA ASP A 94 3.68 -2.77 13.82
C ASP A 94 3.27 -1.44 14.44
N SER A 95 4.25 -0.64 14.91
CA SER A 95 4.00 0.68 15.50
C SER A 95 3.47 1.73 14.53
N MET A 96 3.54 1.47 13.22
CA MET A 96 3.07 2.35 12.15
C MET A 96 1.93 1.74 11.34
N HIS A 97 1.46 0.54 11.70
CA HIS A 97 0.50 -0.25 10.92
C HIS A 97 0.89 -0.30 9.43
N CYS A 98 2.18 -0.52 9.16
CA CYS A 98 2.75 -0.40 7.83
C CYS A 98 3.46 -1.67 7.43
N MET A 99 3.11 -2.20 6.27
CA MET A 99 3.83 -3.29 5.62
C MET A 99 4.57 -2.74 4.39
N SER A 100 5.86 -3.04 4.29
CA SER A 100 6.72 -2.59 3.20
C SER A 100 7.33 -3.77 2.47
N PHE A 101 7.22 -3.76 1.15
CA PHE A 101 7.82 -4.74 0.25
C PHE A 101 9.00 -4.15 -0.47
N VAL A 102 10.13 -4.84 -0.41
CA VAL A 102 11.33 -4.50 -1.17
C VAL A 102 11.52 -5.56 -2.24
N MET A 103 11.45 -5.13 -3.50
CA MET A 103 11.62 -5.97 -4.66
C MET A 103 12.86 -5.53 -5.43
N LEU A 104 13.63 -6.49 -5.91
CA LEU A 104 14.77 -6.21 -6.78
C LEU A 104 14.28 -6.00 -8.22
N LYS A 105 14.83 -4.99 -8.91
CA LYS A 105 14.59 -4.81 -10.35
C LYS A 105 15.25 -5.94 -11.12
N ALA A 106 14.59 -6.46 -12.17
CA ALA A 106 15.24 -7.37 -13.12
C ALA A 106 16.38 -6.67 -13.87
N HIS A 107 16.23 -5.37 -14.13
CA HIS A 107 17.24 -4.53 -14.79
C HIS A 107 17.69 -3.37 -13.89
N PRO A 108 18.77 -3.56 -13.10
CA PRO A 108 19.38 -2.49 -12.32
C PRO A 108 19.72 -1.26 -13.17
N GLY A 109 19.38 -0.06 -12.69
CA GLY A 109 19.55 1.20 -13.42
C GLY A 109 18.34 1.64 -14.23
N GLN A 110 17.41 0.74 -14.54
CA GLN A 110 16.18 1.12 -15.24
C GLN A 110 15.32 2.01 -14.35
N ARG A 111 14.95 3.19 -14.85
CA ARG A 111 14.03 4.12 -14.18
C ARG A 111 12.59 3.72 -14.49
N TRP A 112 11.84 3.34 -13.47
CA TRP A 112 10.43 3.02 -13.59
C TRP A 112 9.61 4.32 -13.57
N ARG A 113 8.71 4.49 -14.53
CA ARG A 113 7.86 5.69 -14.59
C ARG A 113 6.58 5.50 -13.76
N CYS A 114 6.04 4.30 -13.77
CA CYS A 114 4.90 3.83 -12.99
C CYS A 114 5.25 2.50 -12.29
N LEU A 115 4.43 2.08 -11.32
CA LEU A 115 4.59 0.77 -10.66
C LEU A 115 3.86 -0.32 -11.44
N PHE A 116 2.59 -0.08 -11.77
CA PHE A 116 1.74 -1.02 -12.47
C PHE A 116 1.36 -0.56 -13.87
N GLU A 117 0.97 -1.51 -14.71
CA GLU A 117 0.36 -1.20 -16.00
C GLU A 117 -0.91 -0.37 -15.80
N GLY A 118 -1.07 0.64 -16.66
CA GLY A 118 -2.20 1.58 -16.62
C GLY A 118 -2.05 2.73 -15.62
N ASP A 119 -1.07 2.72 -14.72
CA ASP A 119 -0.83 3.83 -13.82
C ASP A 119 -0.25 5.05 -14.58
N SER A 120 -0.58 6.25 -14.09
CA SER A 120 -0.01 7.50 -14.62
C SER A 120 1.50 7.57 -14.38
N GLU A 121 2.26 8.09 -15.35
CA GLU A 121 3.69 8.31 -15.18
C GLU A 121 3.96 9.28 -14.02
N GLY A 122 4.89 8.93 -13.14
CA GLY A 122 5.28 9.76 -12.00
C GLY A 122 4.37 9.65 -10.78
N ALA A 123 3.20 8.99 -10.88
CA ALA A 123 2.37 8.70 -9.73
C ALA A 123 3.14 7.82 -8.74
N ARG A 124 3.23 8.26 -7.49
CA ARG A 124 3.87 7.53 -6.37
C ARG A 124 2.87 7.00 -5.37
N GLU A 125 1.61 7.35 -5.54
CA GLU A 125 0.47 6.89 -4.76
C GLU A 125 -0.39 6.03 -5.67
N LEU A 126 -0.90 4.92 -5.15
CA LEU A 126 -1.84 4.11 -5.90
C LEU A 126 -3.25 4.63 -5.64
N PRO A 127 -4.10 4.75 -6.68
CA PRO A 127 -5.47 5.14 -6.48
C PRO A 127 -6.17 4.12 -5.59
N LEU A 128 -6.72 4.58 -4.47
CA LEU A 128 -7.59 3.76 -3.63
C LEU A 128 -8.84 3.42 -4.46
N HIS A 129 -9.10 2.14 -4.69
CA HIS A 129 -10.23 1.69 -5.51
C HIS A 129 -11.59 2.09 -4.92
N GLN A 130 -11.63 2.46 -3.64
CA GLN A 130 -12.72 3.19 -3.01
C GLN A 130 -12.11 4.24 -2.07
N PRO A 131 -12.70 5.45 -1.94
CA PRO A 131 -12.36 6.32 -0.83
C PRO A 131 -12.56 5.51 0.46
N PRO A 132 -11.58 5.48 1.38
CA PRO A 132 -11.77 4.85 2.68
C PRO A 132 -12.94 5.62 3.28
N HIS A 133 -14.07 4.91 3.37
CA HIS A 133 -15.43 5.38 3.65
C HIS A 133 -15.47 6.84 4.11
N THR A 134 -16.14 7.70 3.35
CA THR A 134 -16.51 9.03 3.84
C THR A 134 -17.14 8.83 5.22
N VAL A 135 -16.39 9.11 6.28
CA VAL A 135 -16.93 9.05 7.63
C VAL A 135 -17.98 10.14 7.63
N SER A 136 -19.24 9.74 7.54
CA SER A 136 -20.35 10.62 7.82
C SER A 136 -20.16 11.04 9.26
N GLU A 137 -19.58 12.22 9.48
CA GLU A 137 -19.62 12.90 10.76
C GLU A 137 -21.10 13.00 11.14
N SER A 138 -21.54 12.07 11.98
CA SER A 138 -22.82 12.17 12.63
C SER A 138 -22.64 13.35 13.56
N GLN A 139 -23.19 14.50 13.18
CA GLN A 139 -23.20 15.69 14.03
C GLN A 139 -23.86 15.25 15.34
N VAL A 140 -23.03 15.08 16.38
CA VAL A 140 -23.53 14.73 17.71
C VAL A 140 -24.20 15.99 18.23
N ASP A 141 -25.52 16.07 18.08
CA ASP A 141 -26.36 17.08 18.73
C ASP A 141 -26.27 16.86 20.24
N GLY A 142 -25.29 17.54 20.84
CA GLY A 142 -24.88 17.29 22.21
C GLY A 142 -24.34 18.52 22.91
N PHE A 143 -24.93 19.71 22.68
CA PHE A 143 -24.84 20.80 23.65
C PHE A 143 -26.21 21.49 23.75
N LYS A 144 -26.93 21.17 24.83
CA LYS A 144 -27.91 22.06 25.46
C LYS A 144 -27.25 22.75 26.63
#